data_AF-A0A8J8FYC2-F1
#
_entry.id   AF-A0A8J8FYC2-F1
#
_cell.length_a   1.000
_cell.length_b   1.000
_cell.length_c   1.000
_cell.angle_alpha   90.00
_cell.angle_beta   90.00
_cell.angle_gamma   90.00
#
_symmetry.space_group_name_H-M   'P 1'
#
loop_
_entity.id
_entity.type
_entity.pdbx_description
1 polymer ?
#
loop_
_entity_poly.entity_id
_entity_poly.type
_entity_poly.pdbx_seq_one_letter_code
_entity_poly.pdbx_strand_id
1 'polypeptide(L)'
;MHLSQVKKNLLFGFLTALCLTTIILGVSFVTTTMNMGATGLLPSFDWDIDSPVKLSNQMLSRSDFLYAMAVNVGRALEDGGCIFDIPYFNYSVNTVHVWFNLEAENWLLVYDAVGSSNLYDTYYVINPDILVNLPSALSSDIQTIDNLTDITENYQELRQNLVKENMTEYDIVYFYQDGSIIRLLSFDDVVFIQLNRFTEYDSGYTHWFGKVDDNFHKIWYLGYMEEQFPNYTVAINQLLENFFESQ
;
A
#
# COMPACT_ATOMS: atom_id res chain seq x y z
N MET A 1 55.66 -30.98 21.72
CA MET A 1 55.93 -30.78 20.27
C MET A 1 55.75 -29.29 19.98
N HIS A 2 56.83 -28.51 19.92
CA HIS A 2 56.74 -27.07 19.65
C HIS A 2 56.49 -26.84 18.15
N LEU A 3 55.36 -26.22 17.81
CA LEU A 3 55.10 -25.75 16.43
C LEU A 3 56.16 -24.71 16.03
N SER A 4 56.72 -24.86 14.83
CA SER A 4 57.66 -23.89 14.28
C SER A 4 56.99 -22.52 14.11
N GLN A 5 57.78 -21.45 14.19
CA GLN A 5 57.28 -20.07 14.13
C GLN A 5 56.43 -19.80 12.88
N VAL A 6 56.80 -20.42 11.75
CA VAL A 6 56.04 -20.35 10.48
C VAL A 6 54.64 -20.94 10.65
N LYS A 7 54.50 -22.09 11.31
CA LYS A 7 53.19 -22.73 11.54
C LYS A 7 52.32 -21.94 12.52
N LYS A 8 52.93 -21.26 13.50
CA LYS A 8 52.20 -20.35 14.41
C LYS A 8 51.64 -19.13 13.70
N ASN A 9 52.42 -18.50 12.83
CA ASN A 9 51.98 -17.34 12.06
C ASN A 9 50.88 -17.71 11.04
N LEU A 10 50.98 -18.91 10.45
CA LEU A 10 49.96 -19.44 9.53
C LEU A 10 48.65 -19.74 10.27
N LEU A 11 48.74 -20.34 11.46
CA LEU A 11 47.58 -20.59 12.32
C LEU A 11 46.94 -19.28 12.80
N PHE A 12 47.77 -18.30 13.20
CA PHE A 12 47.28 -16.99 13.62
C PHE A 12 46.60 -16.26 12.46
N GLY A 13 47.20 -16.27 11.26
CA GLY A 13 46.61 -15.70 10.05
C GLY A 13 45.30 -16.39 9.63
N PHE A 14 45.19 -17.71 9.81
CA PHE A 14 43.95 -18.44 9.56
C PHE A 14 42.86 -18.06 10.58
N LEU A 15 43.22 -17.91 11.86
CA LEU A 15 42.30 -17.50 12.92
C LEU A 15 41.86 -16.04 12.77
N THR A 16 42.75 -15.11 12.40
CA THR A 16 42.34 -13.72 12.08
C THR A 16 41.49 -13.66 10.82
N ALA A 17 41.78 -14.45 9.78
CA ALA A 17 40.93 -14.54 8.61
C ALA A 17 39.54 -15.10 8.95
N LEU A 18 39.44 -16.11 9.83
CA LEU A 18 38.18 -16.68 10.30
C LEU A 18 37.37 -15.68 11.16
N CYS A 19 38.04 -14.91 12.02
CA CYS A 19 37.43 -13.84 12.80
C CYS A 19 37.00 -12.67 11.91
N LEU A 20 37.78 -12.31 10.89
CA LEU A 20 37.43 -11.25 9.94
C LEU A 20 36.29 -11.67 9.02
N THR A 21 36.21 -12.94 8.58
CA THR A 21 35.05 -13.41 7.79
C THR A 21 33.79 -13.52 8.63
N THR A 22 33.88 -13.89 9.92
CA THR A 22 32.71 -13.83 10.83
C THR A 22 32.30 -12.41 11.17
N ILE A 23 33.23 -11.46 11.25
CA ILE A 23 32.91 -10.02 11.39
C ILE A 23 32.33 -9.47 10.09
N ILE A 24 32.83 -9.83 8.91
CA ILE A 24 32.28 -9.36 7.63
C ILE A 24 30.91 -9.98 7.37
N LEU A 25 30.71 -11.27 7.65
CA LEU A 25 29.39 -11.92 7.58
C LEU A 25 28.45 -11.40 8.67
N GLY A 26 28.96 -11.10 9.86
CA GLY A 26 28.21 -10.50 10.96
C GLY A 26 27.82 -9.06 10.67
N VAL A 27 28.71 -8.26 10.07
CA VAL A 27 28.44 -6.88 9.64
C VAL A 27 27.55 -6.89 8.41
N SER A 28 27.72 -7.80 7.44
CA SER A 28 26.74 -7.97 6.33
C SER A 28 25.40 -8.45 6.86
N PHE A 29 25.35 -9.38 7.81
CA PHE A 29 24.09 -9.82 8.42
C PHE A 29 23.46 -8.68 9.21
N VAL A 30 24.23 -7.91 9.97
CA VAL A 30 23.77 -6.75 10.74
C VAL A 30 23.41 -5.58 9.84
N THR A 31 24.11 -5.28 8.74
CA THR A 31 23.70 -4.23 7.80
C THR A 31 22.54 -4.66 6.93
N THR A 32 22.42 -5.95 6.58
CA THR A 32 21.23 -6.46 5.90
C THR A 32 20.04 -6.50 6.86
N THR A 33 20.20 -6.89 8.12
CA THR A 33 19.11 -6.90 9.12
C THR A 33 18.81 -5.55 9.74
N MET A 34 19.77 -4.62 9.82
CA MET A 34 19.57 -3.24 10.29
C MET A 34 19.09 -2.31 9.18
N ASN A 35 19.41 -2.55 7.90
CA ASN A 35 18.65 -1.93 6.79
C ASN A 35 17.25 -2.56 6.62
N MET A 36 16.99 -3.72 7.24
CA MET A 36 15.64 -4.29 7.41
C MET A 36 15.03 -3.93 8.78
N GLY A 37 15.67 -3.05 9.56
CA GLY A 37 15.42 -2.85 10.98
C GLY A 37 14.15 -2.08 11.38
N ALA A 38 13.32 -1.67 10.42
CA ALA A 38 11.99 -1.08 10.69
C ALA A 38 10.82 -1.96 10.23
N THR A 39 11.07 -3.08 9.55
CA THR A 39 10.01 -4.02 9.15
C THR A 39 10.48 -5.42 9.50
N GLY A 40 10.12 -5.88 10.71
CA GLY A 40 10.15 -7.31 10.97
C GLY A 40 9.44 -8.00 9.81
N LEU A 41 10.09 -9.01 9.20
CA LEU A 41 9.50 -9.79 8.11
C LEU A 41 8.24 -10.46 8.65
N LEU A 42 7.13 -9.74 8.61
CA LEU A 42 5.82 -10.33 8.77
C LEU A 42 5.74 -11.43 7.71
N PRO A 43 5.32 -12.65 8.09
CA PRO A 43 5.21 -13.74 7.14
C PRO A 43 4.35 -13.29 5.97
N SER A 44 4.69 -13.76 4.77
CA SER A 44 3.88 -13.49 3.59
C SER A 44 2.43 -13.81 3.85
N PHE A 45 1.56 -12.82 3.67
CA PHE A 45 0.14 -12.98 3.81
C PHE A 45 -0.51 -13.28 2.47
N ASP A 46 -1.30 -14.35 2.44
CA ASP A 46 -2.13 -14.69 1.31
C ASP A 46 -3.57 -14.30 1.62
N TRP A 47 -4.16 -13.46 0.76
CA TRP A 47 -5.55 -13.03 0.90
C TRP A 47 -6.51 -14.20 0.60
N ASP A 48 -7.47 -14.41 1.50
CA ASP A 48 -8.61 -15.31 1.31
C ASP A 48 -9.76 -14.49 0.71
N ILE A 49 -9.87 -14.61 -0.60
CA ILE A 49 -10.81 -13.88 -1.45
C ILE A 49 -12.00 -14.75 -1.87
N ASP A 50 -12.20 -15.92 -1.24
CA ASP A 50 -13.32 -16.82 -1.52
C ASP A 50 -14.68 -16.14 -1.33
N SER A 51 -14.73 -15.08 -0.52
CA SER A 51 -15.89 -14.22 -0.41
C SER A 51 -15.49 -12.80 0.02
N PRO A 52 -16.30 -11.80 -0.32
CA PRO A 52 -16.10 -10.43 0.13
C PRO A 52 -16.08 -10.30 1.66
N VAL A 53 -16.86 -11.11 2.39
CA VAL A 53 -16.87 -11.13 3.86
C VAL A 53 -15.52 -11.56 4.44
N LYS A 54 -14.89 -12.59 3.87
CA LYS A 54 -13.58 -13.04 4.31
C LYS A 54 -12.51 -11.98 4.02
N LEU A 55 -12.52 -11.40 2.82
CA LEU A 55 -11.62 -10.31 2.45
C LEU A 55 -11.75 -9.13 3.41
N SER A 56 -12.98 -8.69 3.65
CA SER A 56 -13.32 -7.61 4.59
C SER A 56 -12.77 -7.86 5.99
N ASN A 57 -12.96 -9.07 6.53
CA ASN A 57 -12.45 -9.43 7.86
C ASN A 57 -10.92 -9.45 7.90
N GLN A 58 -10.28 -9.96 6.86
CA GLN A 58 -8.83 -9.96 6.73
C GLN A 58 -8.28 -8.53 6.66
N MET A 59 -8.85 -7.66 5.83
CA MET A 59 -8.43 -6.26 5.75
C MET A 59 -8.55 -5.54 7.09
N LEU A 60 -9.68 -5.75 7.80
CA LEU A 60 -9.88 -5.16 9.11
C LEU A 60 -8.87 -5.69 10.14
N SER A 61 -8.65 -7.01 10.19
CA SER A 61 -7.66 -7.60 11.11
C SER A 61 -6.22 -7.15 10.85
N ARG A 62 -5.96 -6.60 9.66
CA ARG A 62 -4.64 -6.13 9.22
C ARG A 62 -4.46 -4.63 9.31
N SER A 63 -5.46 -3.88 9.79
CA SER A 63 -5.40 -2.43 9.91
C SER A 63 -4.21 -1.95 10.74
N ASP A 64 -3.81 -2.72 11.75
CA ASP A 64 -2.67 -2.40 12.63
C ASP A 64 -1.33 -2.44 11.90
N PHE A 65 -1.29 -3.10 10.74
CA PHE A 65 -0.12 -3.21 9.86
C PHE A 65 -0.27 -2.35 8.61
N LEU A 66 -1.26 -1.43 8.56
CA LEU A 66 -1.37 -0.47 7.47
C LEU A 66 -0.10 0.38 7.44
N TYR A 67 0.39 0.62 6.23
CA TYR A 67 1.67 1.27 6.01
C TYR A 67 1.54 2.49 5.11
N ALA A 68 0.68 2.39 4.11
CA ALA A 68 0.21 3.52 3.34
C ALA A 68 -1.18 3.23 2.76
N MET A 69 -1.91 4.30 2.47
CA MET A 69 -3.12 4.25 1.69
C MET A 69 -3.16 5.41 0.68
N ALA A 70 -3.79 5.17 -0.46
CA ALA A 70 -4.12 6.21 -1.42
C ALA A 70 -5.57 6.01 -1.85
N VAL A 71 -6.30 7.11 -1.98
CA VAL A 71 -7.56 7.14 -2.71
C VAL A 71 -7.48 8.23 -3.76
N ASN A 72 -7.90 7.90 -4.97
CA ASN A 72 -8.04 8.84 -6.07
C ASN A 72 -9.46 8.71 -6.63
N VAL A 73 -10.11 9.83 -6.91
CA VAL A 73 -11.46 9.86 -7.47
C VAL A 73 -11.47 10.71 -8.72
N GLY A 74 -11.97 10.14 -9.81
CA GLY A 74 -11.97 10.81 -11.10
C GLY A 74 -12.98 10.23 -12.08
N ARG A 75 -12.73 10.47 -13.36
CA ARG A 75 -13.52 10.01 -14.49
C ARG A 75 -12.65 9.21 -15.43
N ALA A 76 -13.13 8.06 -15.86
CA ALA A 76 -12.42 7.19 -16.79
C ALA A 76 -12.36 7.78 -18.22
N LEU A 77 -11.23 7.56 -18.89
CA LEU A 77 -11.01 7.85 -20.31
C LEU A 77 -11.11 6.58 -21.16
N GLU A 78 -11.42 6.73 -22.45
CA GLU A 78 -11.52 5.60 -23.39
C GLU A 78 -10.20 4.79 -23.52
N ASP A 79 -9.04 5.44 -23.34
CA ASP A 79 -7.73 4.80 -23.41
C ASP A 79 -7.30 4.12 -22.11
N GLY A 80 -8.16 4.17 -21.09
CA GLY A 80 -7.89 3.64 -19.76
C GLY A 80 -7.14 4.58 -18.84
N GLY A 81 -6.82 5.80 -19.26
CA GLY A 81 -6.44 6.89 -18.37
C GLY A 81 -7.62 7.40 -17.53
N CYS A 82 -7.35 8.37 -16.67
CA CYS A 82 -8.37 9.01 -15.85
C CYS A 82 -8.14 10.53 -15.79
N ILE A 83 -9.23 11.29 -15.68
CA ILE A 83 -9.23 12.72 -15.36
C ILE A 83 -9.81 12.88 -13.97
N PHE A 84 -9.06 13.48 -13.05
CA PHE A 84 -9.55 13.77 -11.72
C PHE A 84 -10.41 15.05 -11.74
N ASP A 85 -11.72 14.88 -11.89
CA ASP A 85 -12.75 15.92 -11.79
C ASP A 85 -13.80 15.53 -10.74
N ILE A 86 -14.22 16.46 -9.88
CA ILE A 86 -14.92 16.15 -8.61
C ILE A 86 -16.41 16.41 -8.64
N PRO A 87 -17.20 15.46 -8.07
CA PRO A 87 -18.31 15.89 -7.21
C PRO A 87 -18.55 15.12 -5.89
N TYR A 88 -17.66 14.23 -5.41
CA TYR A 88 -18.05 13.27 -4.34
C TYR A 88 -17.59 13.56 -2.90
N PHE A 89 -16.62 14.44 -2.67
CA PHE A 89 -16.20 14.81 -1.32
C PHE A 89 -16.79 16.16 -0.90
N ASN A 90 -17.07 16.34 0.39
CA ASN A 90 -17.47 17.66 0.94
C ASN A 90 -16.37 18.71 0.72
N TYR A 91 -15.13 18.25 0.53
CA TYR A 91 -14.00 19.05 0.10
C TYR A 91 -13.73 18.82 -1.38
N SER A 92 -13.35 19.86 -2.13
CA SER A 92 -12.93 19.69 -3.52
C SER A 92 -11.52 19.07 -3.58
N VAL A 93 -11.39 17.77 -3.27
CA VAL A 93 -10.13 17.01 -3.25
C VAL A 93 -10.14 15.83 -4.24
N ASN A 94 -9.16 15.80 -5.14
CA ASN A 94 -8.99 14.81 -6.20
C ASN A 94 -8.34 13.51 -5.68
N THR A 95 -7.34 13.68 -4.82
CA THR A 95 -6.51 12.59 -4.30
C THR A 95 -6.26 12.81 -2.81
N VAL A 96 -6.24 11.72 -2.04
CA VAL A 96 -5.85 11.70 -0.63
C VAL A 96 -4.90 10.55 -0.42
N HIS A 97 -3.67 10.86 -0.05
CA HIS A 97 -2.60 9.90 0.19
C HIS A 97 -2.15 10.03 1.63
N VAL A 98 -2.04 8.89 2.32
CA VAL A 98 -1.52 8.82 3.69
C VAL A 98 -0.43 7.75 3.74
N TRP A 99 0.70 8.05 4.36
CA TRP A 99 1.77 7.07 4.54
C TRP A 99 2.55 7.28 5.83
N PHE A 100 3.19 6.21 6.29
CA PHE A 100 4.04 6.23 7.46
C PHE A 100 5.49 6.55 7.08
N ASN A 101 5.97 7.74 7.43
CA ASN A 101 7.37 8.15 7.22
C ASN A 101 8.30 7.33 8.12
N LEU A 102 9.17 6.54 7.50
CA LEU A 102 10.14 5.69 8.20
C LEU A 102 11.23 6.46 8.92
N GLU A 103 11.66 7.59 8.38
CA GLU A 103 12.76 8.39 8.96
C GLU A 103 12.31 9.14 10.21
N ALA A 104 11.04 9.58 10.21
CA ALA A 104 10.47 10.45 11.23
C ALA A 104 9.55 9.73 12.23
N GLU A 105 9.21 8.46 11.94
CA GLU A 105 8.25 7.64 12.68
C GLU A 105 6.89 8.34 12.88
N ASN A 106 6.41 9.04 11.86
CA ASN A 106 5.14 9.77 11.89
C ASN A 106 4.29 9.51 10.63
N TRP A 107 3.01 9.83 10.73
CA TRP A 107 2.09 9.72 9.60
C TRP A 107 2.03 11.03 8.84
N LEU A 108 2.10 10.95 7.52
CA LEU A 108 2.00 12.08 6.61
C LEU A 108 0.72 11.96 5.78
N LEU A 109 0.06 13.10 5.59
CA LEU A 109 -1.07 13.31 4.70
C LEU A 109 -0.64 14.23 3.56
N VAL A 110 -1.02 13.85 2.34
CA VAL A 110 -1.03 14.73 1.17
C VAL A 110 -2.38 14.60 0.50
N TYR A 111 -2.88 15.73 0.01
CA TYR A 111 -4.09 15.77 -0.78
C TYR A 111 -3.95 16.79 -1.89
N ASP A 112 -4.56 16.50 -3.04
CA ASP A 112 -4.66 17.44 -4.15
C ASP A 112 -6.05 18.09 -4.15
N ALA A 113 -6.11 19.40 -3.94
CA ALA A 113 -7.35 20.16 -4.04
C ALA A 113 -7.59 20.66 -5.47
N VAL A 114 -8.85 20.72 -5.90
CA VAL A 114 -9.23 21.22 -7.23
C VAL A 114 -8.72 22.64 -7.43
N GLY A 115 -8.00 22.83 -8.53
CA GLY A 115 -7.41 24.13 -8.89
C GLY A 115 -6.06 24.42 -8.21
N SER A 116 -5.51 23.47 -7.43
CA SER A 116 -4.12 23.52 -6.98
C SER A 116 -3.19 23.09 -8.13
N SER A 117 -2.15 23.88 -8.39
CA SER A 117 -1.12 23.53 -9.38
C SER A 117 0.01 22.66 -8.82
N ASN A 118 0.02 22.43 -7.49
CA ASN A 118 1.13 21.76 -6.81
C ASN A 118 0.66 20.40 -6.32
N LEU A 119 0.73 19.43 -7.22
CA LEU A 119 0.31 18.05 -6.99
C LEU A 119 1.11 17.32 -5.89
N TYR A 120 2.26 17.84 -5.42
CA TYR A 120 3.16 17.07 -4.54
C TYR A 120 4.01 17.87 -3.53
N ASP A 121 3.76 19.15 -3.25
CA ASP A 121 4.74 19.94 -2.47
C ASP A 121 4.40 20.12 -0.99
N THR A 122 3.16 19.86 -0.56
CA THR A 122 2.74 20.12 0.83
C THR A 122 2.36 18.84 1.54
N TYR A 123 3.14 18.50 2.57
CA TYR A 123 2.96 17.35 3.44
C TYR A 123 2.50 17.81 4.81
N TYR A 124 1.56 17.09 5.39
CA TYR A 124 1.02 17.40 6.70
C TYR A 124 1.23 16.23 7.65
N VAL A 125 1.86 16.48 8.79
CA VAL A 125 1.98 15.47 9.86
C VAL A 125 0.62 15.32 10.55
N ILE A 126 0.13 14.09 10.64
CA ILE A 126 -1.17 13.77 11.25
C ILE A 126 -1.02 12.79 12.43
N ASN A 127 -1.98 12.78 13.36
CA ASN A 127 -2.05 11.79 14.42
C ASN A 127 -2.59 10.45 13.85
N PRO A 128 -1.95 9.29 14.06
CA PRO A 128 -2.49 7.98 13.64
C PRO A 128 -3.95 7.72 14.06
N ASP A 129 -4.40 8.26 15.19
CA ASP A 129 -5.77 8.06 15.69
C ASP A 129 -6.84 8.54 14.69
N ILE A 130 -6.52 9.47 13.79
CA ILE A 130 -7.49 9.96 12.80
C ILE A 130 -7.74 8.94 11.67
N LEU A 131 -6.91 7.90 11.56
CA LEU A 131 -7.01 6.85 10.54
C LEU A 131 -7.94 5.70 10.95
N VAL A 132 -8.34 5.62 12.22
CA VAL A 132 -9.04 4.47 12.82
C VAL A 132 -10.34 4.08 12.11
N ASN A 133 -11.03 5.07 11.52
CA ASN A 133 -12.31 4.83 10.85
C ASN A 133 -12.15 4.26 9.43
N LEU A 134 -11.01 4.49 8.76
CA LEU A 134 -10.83 4.16 7.35
C LEU A 134 -10.90 2.65 7.08
N PRO A 135 -10.15 1.78 7.78
CA PRO A 135 -10.22 0.33 7.53
C PRO A 135 -11.59 -0.26 7.83
N SER A 136 -12.26 0.21 8.89
CA SER A 136 -13.60 -0.24 9.27
C SER A 136 -14.65 0.14 8.22
N ALA A 137 -14.59 1.37 7.70
CA ALA A 137 -15.50 1.85 6.66
C ALA A 137 -15.31 1.08 5.34
N LEU A 138 -14.06 0.92 4.89
CA LEU A 138 -13.76 0.15 3.67
C LEU A 138 -14.18 -1.31 3.82
N SER A 139 -13.91 -1.90 4.99
CA SER A 139 -14.32 -3.26 5.31
C SER A 139 -15.83 -3.43 5.20
N SER A 140 -16.62 -2.46 5.68
CA SER A 140 -18.08 -2.47 5.54
C SER A 140 -18.54 -2.43 4.07
N ASP A 141 -17.92 -1.56 3.25
CA ASP A 141 -18.26 -1.46 1.82
C ASP A 141 -17.87 -2.73 1.04
N ILE A 142 -16.75 -3.36 1.39
CA ILE A 142 -16.32 -4.60 0.72
C ILE A 142 -17.30 -5.74 0.95
N GLN A 143 -17.94 -5.82 2.12
CA GLN A 143 -18.93 -6.87 2.40
C GLN A 143 -20.15 -6.83 1.47
N THR A 144 -20.43 -5.68 0.85
CA THR A 144 -21.58 -5.52 -0.06
C THR A 144 -21.25 -5.90 -1.49
N ILE A 145 -19.98 -6.18 -1.81
CA ILE A 145 -19.60 -6.65 -3.14
C ILE A 145 -20.28 -7.99 -3.40
N ASP A 146 -20.79 -8.19 -4.61
CA ASP A 146 -21.40 -9.43 -5.05
C ASP A 146 -20.68 -10.01 -6.28
N ASN A 147 -21.04 -11.25 -6.62
CA ASN A 147 -20.59 -11.96 -7.83
C ASN A 147 -19.07 -11.97 -8.06
N LEU A 148 -18.30 -12.05 -6.96
CA LEU A 148 -16.84 -12.01 -7.00
C LEU A 148 -16.26 -13.19 -7.79
N THR A 149 -15.51 -12.89 -8.85
CA THR A 149 -14.98 -13.88 -9.80
C THR A 149 -13.51 -13.59 -10.12
N ASP A 150 -12.66 -14.62 -10.14
CA ASP A 150 -11.27 -14.51 -10.61
C ASP A 150 -11.24 -14.24 -12.12
N ILE A 151 -10.55 -13.19 -12.51
CA ILE A 151 -10.43 -12.72 -13.90
C ILE A 151 -8.96 -12.46 -14.28
N THR A 152 -8.03 -13.11 -13.59
CA THR A 152 -6.59 -12.83 -13.73
C THR A 152 -6.10 -12.97 -15.17
N GLU A 153 -6.59 -13.96 -15.91
CA GLU A 153 -6.18 -14.22 -17.29
C GLU A 153 -6.79 -13.27 -18.33
N ASN A 154 -7.94 -12.65 -18.03
CA ASN A 154 -8.73 -11.87 -18.99
C ASN A 154 -9.02 -10.42 -18.55
N TYR A 155 -8.37 -9.95 -17.47
CA TYR A 155 -8.56 -8.60 -16.92
C TYR A 155 -8.53 -7.50 -17.98
N GLN A 156 -7.53 -7.49 -18.87
CA GLN A 156 -7.38 -6.43 -19.88
C GLN A 156 -8.58 -6.35 -20.82
N GLU A 157 -9.07 -7.49 -21.30
CA GLU A 157 -10.22 -7.57 -22.18
C GLU A 157 -11.50 -7.13 -21.45
N LEU A 158 -11.73 -7.63 -20.24
CA LEU A 158 -12.90 -7.28 -19.45
C LEU A 158 -12.95 -5.79 -19.11
N ARG A 159 -11.82 -5.22 -18.71
CA ARG A 159 -11.72 -3.78 -18.43
C ARG A 159 -12.08 -2.95 -19.65
N GLN A 160 -11.53 -3.27 -20.82
CA GLN A 160 -11.85 -2.54 -22.06
C GLN A 160 -13.33 -2.66 -22.45
N ASN A 161 -13.95 -3.81 -22.18
CA ASN A 161 -15.35 -4.04 -22.52
C ASN A 161 -16.34 -3.37 -21.56
N LEU A 162 -16.00 -3.30 -20.27
CA LEU A 162 -16.89 -2.81 -19.22
C LEU A 162 -16.70 -1.31 -18.94
N VAL A 163 -15.46 -0.82 -18.95
CA VAL A 163 -15.17 0.59 -18.67
C VAL A 163 -15.53 1.45 -19.88
N LYS A 164 -16.24 2.55 -19.65
CA LYS A 164 -16.66 3.53 -20.65
C LYS A 164 -16.17 4.92 -20.26
N GLU A 165 -16.06 5.78 -21.27
CA GLU A 165 -15.72 7.19 -21.07
C GLU A 165 -16.69 7.85 -20.08
N ASN A 166 -16.17 8.71 -19.22
CA ASN A 166 -16.92 9.50 -18.23
C ASN A 166 -17.56 8.71 -17.08
N MET A 167 -17.28 7.42 -16.92
CA MET A 167 -17.66 6.67 -15.70
C MET A 167 -16.91 7.20 -14.48
N THR A 168 -17.55 7.18 -13.31
CA THR A 168 -16.90 7.59 -12.06
C THR A 168 -15.92 6.50 -11.63
N GLU A 169 -14.66 6.88 -11.44
CA GLU A 169 -13.59 6.00 -10.99
C GLU A 169 -13.27 6.26 -9.52
N TYR A 170 -13.23 5.19 -8.73
CA TYR A 170 -12.56 5.17 -7.42
C TYR A 170 -11.38 4.22 -7.48
N ASP A 171 -10.19 4.71 -7.12
CA ASP A 171 -8.99 3.91 -6.99
C ASP A 171 -8.44 3.99 -5.57
N ILE A 172 -8.71 2.95 -4.79
CA ILE A 172 -8.31 2.81 -3.39
C ILE A 172 -7.18 1.78 -3.31
N VAL A 173 -6.01 2.18 -2.82
CA VAL A 173 -4.83 1.30 -2.69
C VAL A 173 -4.39 1.28 -1.24
N TYR A 174 -4.25 0.09 -0.66
CA TYR A 174 -3.74 -0.14 0.68
C TYR A 174 -2.44 -0.95 0.61
N PHE A 175 -1.42 -0.46 1.29
CA PHE A 175 -0.12 -1.10 1.47
C PHE A 175 0.03 -1.53 2.92
N TYR A 176 0.39 -2.79 3.15
CA TYR A 176 0.65 -3.31 4.48
C TYR A 176 2.13 -3.58 4.69
N GLN A 177 2.59 -3.50 5.94
CA GLN A 177 4.00 -3.66 6.33
C GLN A 177 4.65 -4.99 5.91
N ASP A 178 3.84 -6.02 5.61
CA ASP A 178 4.31 -7.36 5.22
C ASP A 178 4.58 -7.54 3.72
N GLY A 179 4.43 -6.46 2.94
CA GLY A 179 4.58 -6.51 1.49
C GLY A 179 3.26 -6.72 0.75
N SER A 180 2.14 -6.97 1.42
CA SER A 180 0.86 -7.19 0.74
C SER A 180 0.24 -5.87 0.26
N ILE A 181 -0.34 -5.89 -0.94
CA ILE A 181 -1.10 -4.78 -1.53
C ILE A 181 -2.49 -5.30 -1.88
N ILE A 182 -3.49 -4.50 -1.52
CA ILE A 182 -4.81 -4.60 -2.11
C ILE A 182 -5.16 -3.27 -2.78
N ARG A 183 -5.63 -3.35 -4.03
CA ARG A 183 -6.16 -2.22 -4.76
C ARG A 183 -7.59 -2.52 -5.17
N LEU A 184 -8.51 -1.64 -4.83
CA LEU A 184 -9.89 -1.66 -5.29
C LEU A 184 -10.05 -0.53 -6.31
N LEU A 185 -10.34 -0.92 -7.54
CA LEU A 185 -10.56 -0.02 -8.66
C LEU A 185 -12.00 -0.20 -9.13
N SER A 186 -12.87 0.78 -8.89
CA SER A 186 -14.27 0.70 -9.33
C SER A 186 -14.59 1.72 -10.43
N PHE A 187 -15.51 1.33 -11.32
CA PHE A 187 -16.10 2.15 -12.37
C PHE A 187 -17.62 2.00 -12.30
N ASP A 188 -18.31 3.05 -11.86
CA ASP A 188 -19.71 2.97 -11.41
C ASP A 188 -19.98 1.72 -10.53
N ASP A 189 -20.88 0.83 -10.90
CA ASP A 189 -21.26 -0.36 -10.12
C ASP A 189 -20.27 -1.53 -10.22
N VAL A 190 -19.24 -1.44 -11.06
CA VAL A 190 -18.25 -2.50 -11.29
C VAL A 190 -17.02 -2.28 -10.40
N VAL A 191 -16.54 -3.31 -9.71
CA VAL A 191 -15.30 -3.26 -8.92
C VAL A 191 -14.30 -4.33 -9.35
N PHE A 192 -13.08 -3.89 -9.64
CA PHE A 192 -11.91 -4.72 -9.84
C PHE A 192 -11.08 -4.74 -8.56
N ILE A 193 -10.73 -5.93 -8.07
CA ILE A 193 -9.84 -6.10 -6.92
C ILE A 193 -8.53 -6.67 -7.42
N GLN A 194 -7.43 -5.95 -7.20
CA GLN A 194 -6.08 -6.41 -7.47
C GLN A 194 -5.37 -6.78 -6.18
N LEU A 195 -4.75 -7.95 -6.19
CA LEU A 195 -3.90 -8.43 -5.11
C LEU A 195 -2.48 -8.60 -5.64
N ASN A 196 -1.53 -7.90 -5.01
CA ASN A 196 -0.12 -7.90 -5.39
C ASN A 196 0.79 -7.93 -4.17
N ARG A 197 2.09 -8.08 -4.43
CA ARG A 197 3.14 -7.94 -3.43
C ARG A 197 4.15 -6.88 -3.82
N PHE A 198 4.62 -6.07 -2.87
CA PHE A 198 5.81 -5.25 -3.02
C PHE A 198 7.04 -5.91 -2.38
N THR A 199 8.21 -5.65 -2.96
CA THR A 199 9.51 -6.10 -2.46
C THR A 199 10.21 -5.03 -1.66
N GLU A 200 10.03 -3.77 -2.04
CA GLU A 200 10.65 -2.62 -1.42
C GLU A 200 9.59 -1.54 -1.27
N TYR A 201 9.56 -0.89 -0.11
CA TYR A 201 8.82 0.34 0.08
C TYR A 201 9.74 1.32 0.79
N ASP A 202 9.81 2.52 0.22
CA ASP A 202 10.52 3.66 0.80
C ASP A 202 9.54 4.81 0.92
N SER A 203 9.55 5.48 2.06
CA SER A 203 8.81 6.73 2.21
C SER A 203 9.59 7.70 3.07
N GLY A 204 9.76 8.89 2.52
CA GLY A 204 10.34 10.03 3.18
C GLY A 204 9.38 11.22 3.15
N TYR A 205 9.93 12.38 3.53
CA TYR A 205 9.17 13.63 3.54
C TYR A 205 8.73 14.10 2.15
N THR A 206 9.40 13.70 1.07
CA THR A 206 9.20 14.23 -0.29
C THR A 206 8.82 13.18 -1.33
N HIS A 207 8.78 11.92 -0.94
CA HIS A 207 8.51 10.82 -1.87
C HIS A 207 8.02 9.60 -1.12
N TRP A 208 7.21 8.81 -1.79
CA TRP A 208 6.92 7.44 -1.44
C TRP A 208 7.10 6.59 -2.70
N PHE A 209 7.68 5.41 -2.53
CA PHE A 209 8.00 4.51 -3.62
C PHE A 209 7.76 3.08 -3.17
N GLY A 210 6.87 2.38 -3.87
CA GLY A 210 6.70 0.94 -3.73
C GLY A 210 7.18 0.23 -4.98
N LYS A 211 8.17 -0.66 -4.83
CA LYS A 211 8.60 -1.56 -5.90
C LYS A 211 7.82 -2.86 -5.82
N VAL A 212 6.99 -3.12 -6.82
CA VAL A 212 6.22 -4.38 -6.93
C VAL A 212 7.16 -5.55 -7.21
N ASP A 213 6.84 -6.73 -6.66
CA ASP A 213 7.54 -7.97 -6.98
C ASP A 213 7.19 -8.44 -8.39
N ASP A 214 8.16 -8.38 -9.31
CA ASP A 214 7.99 -8.85 -10.68
C ASP A 214 7.76 -10.37 -10.78
N ASN A 215 8.17 -11.15 -9.76
CA ASN A 215 7.98 -12.59 -9.72
C ASN A 215 6.64 -12.99 -9.06
N PHE A 216 5.94 -12.03 -8.45
CA PHE A 216 4.62 -12.29 -7.87
C PHE A 216 3.56 -12.16 -8.96
N HIS A 217 2.77 -13.22 -9.14
CA HIS A 217 1.69 -13.19 -10.11
C HIS A 217 0.59 -12.25 -9.61
N LYS A 218 0.33 -11.19 -10.38
CA LYS A 218 -0.74 -10.24 -10.08
C LYS A 218 -2.08 -10.93 -10.25
N ILE A 219 -2.90 -10.95 -9.20
CA ILE A 219 -4.21 -11.62 -9.22
C ILE A 219 -5.30 -10.55 -9.31
N TRP A 220 -6.30 -10.79 -10.16
CA TRP A 220 -7.43 -9.88 -10.36
C TRP A 220 -8.76 -10.57 -10.13
N TYR A 221 -9.65 -9.88 -9.44
CA TYR A 221 -11.04 -10.28 -9.25
C TYR A 221 -11.98 -9.18 -9.77
N LEU A 222 -13.17 -9.59 -10.17
CA LEU A 222 -14.27 -8.74 -10.58
C LEU A 222 -15.46 -9.00 -9.67
N GLY A 223 -16.10 -7.95 -9.17
CA GLY A 223 -17.39 -8.00 -8.51
C GLY A 223 -18.24 -6.79 -8.87
N TYR A 224 -19.42 -6.70 -8.26
CA TYR A 224 -20.32 -5.57 -8.45
C TYR A 224 -20.83 -5.06 -7.11
N MET A 225 -21.26 -3.81 -7.07
CA MET A 225 -21.76 -3.15 -5.87
C MET A 225 -22.82 -2.11 -6.24
N GLU A 226 -23.87 -1.99 -5.42
CA GLU A 226 -24.99 -1.09 -5.71
C GLU A 226 -24.60 0.39 -5.67
N GLU A 227 -23.67 0.75 -4.78
CA GLU A 227 -23.18 2.11 -4.60
C GLU A 227 -21.66 2.08 -4.31
N GLN A 228 -20.91 3.00 -4.92
CA GLN A 228 -19.46 3.08 -4.78
C GLN A 228 -19.04 3.62 -3.41
N PHE A 229 -18.48 2.73 -2.59
CA PHE A 229 -17.77 3.04 -1.34
C PHE A 229 -18.38 4.16 -0.48
N PRO A 230 -19.69 4.11 -0.16
CA PRO A 230 -20.37 5.20 0.54
C PRO A 230 -19.82 5.41 1.96
N ASN A 231 -19.55 4.34 2.71
CA ASN A 231 -19.00 4.47 4.05
C ASN A 231 -17.57 5.01 4.02
N TYR A 232 -16.77 4.54 3.07
CA TYR A 232 -15.40 4.99 2.91
C TYR A 232 -15.32 6.47 2.52
N THR A 233 -16.22 6.94 1.64
CA THR A 233 -16.33 8.35 1.27
C THR A 233 -16.61 9.22 2.49
N VAL A 234 -17.53 8.80 3.37
CA VAL A 234 -17.80 9.48 4.64
C VAL A 234 -16.56 9.49 5.55
N ALA A 235 -15.86 8.37 5.68
CA ALA A 235 -14.66 8.27 6.52
C ALA A 235 -13.51 9.16 6.02
N ILE A 236 -13.32 9.30 4.70
CA ILE A 236 -12.36 10.24 4.11
C ILE A 236 -12.76 11.70 4.37
N ASN A 237 -14.05 12.04 4.29
CA ASN A 237 -14.50 13.39 4.67
C ASN A 237 -14.19 13.69 6.14
N GLN A 238 -14.43 12.74 7.05
CA GLN A 238 -14.10 12.88 8.47
C GLN A 238 -12.59 13.01 8.73
N LEU A 239 -11.76 12.26 7.99
CA LEU A 239 -10.31 12.41 8.02
C LEU A 239 -9.90 13.85 7.72
N LEU A 240 -10.43 14.41 6.63
CA LEU A 240 -10.14 15.77 6.20
C LEU A 240 -10.70 16.82 7.17
N GLU A 241 -11.93 16.64 7.69
CA GLU A 241 -12.53 17.49 8.73
C GLU A 241 -11.65 17.55 9.98
N ASN A 242 -11.31 16.40 10.55
CA ASN A 242 -10.46 16.31 11.74
C ASN A 242 -9.08 16.95 11.51
N PHE A 243 -8.54 16.80 10.30
CA PHE A 243 -7.29 17.45 9.92
C PHE A 243 -7.42 18.98 9.89
N PHE A 244 -8.47 19.54 9.28
CA PHE A 244 -8.65 20.99 9.19
C PHE A 244 -9.07 21.65 10.50
N GLU A 245 -9.85 20.97 11.34
CA GLU A 245 -10.26 21.48 12.66
C GLU A 245 -9.14 21.47 13.70
N SER A 246 -8.11 20.64 13.51
CA SER A 246 -6.97 20.51 14.43
C SER A 246 -5.81 21.48 14.14
N GLN A 247 -5.92 22.32 13.10
CA GLN A 247 -4.98 23.41 12.80
C GLN A 247 -5.39 24.73 13.45
#